data_AF-A0A3B9X2X2-F1
#
_entry.id   AF-A0A3B9X2X2-F1
#
_cell.length_a   1.000
_cell.length_b   1.000
_cell.length_c   1.000
_cell.angle_alpha   90.00
_cell.angle_beta   90.00
_cell.angle_gamma   90.00
#
_symmetry.space_group_name_H-M   'P 1'
#
loop_
_entity.id
_entity.type
_entity.pdbx_description
1 polymer ?
#
loop_
_entity_poly.entity_id
_entity_poly.type
_entity_poly.pdbx_seq_one_letter_code
_entity_poly.pdbx_strand_id
1 'polypeptide(L)'
;MASTAQTNNSSGSAFSLGSFALPMVLTVGLFLLSFTPRVQSSLALVWSFWAAILALMLWQAYLLLLSKRRGIEHGFSIVVHSQHYIQAMVQFSVYLYWGYFWQPVYDHMLLLLAQVLFAFAFGTLLAWSRGRVYTLGFGPIPIIFSTNLFLWFRDDWFYMQFLMIAVGFMGKEYVRWNREGRSVHIFNPSAFALGLFSLVLIITNSTNLTWAPLISSNLTLAPNIYLFLFFAGLVVMHFFSITLVAGSAALVLFGSSALYSIFNGVPYFLDSEIPAAVFLGLHLLVTDPSTSPRTPLGKMIFGGLYGIGVFALYTILDLFGAPTFYDKLLCVPLLNLSVIAIDRAVRSINSEAWLNVWNPNWFGGRANLAHMSVWIAVFAIMSMFNKTDGQHAGDSLPFWEESCAESLNGACDRLLLIEGTYCNDNAAWACNELGIHYRQGEITEINTELAFNYFSQACELKFKSGCLNLLNEDRLIADLPKELDLRLMLRQGGKNLIDLPASDLYAKACDHNWSFACDELNIKSQL
;
A
#
# COMPACT_ATOMS: atom_id res chain seq x y z
N MET A 1 -30.64 58.20 1.01
CA MET A 1 -31.16 56.83 1.27
C MET A 1 -30.18 55.84 0.67
N ALA A 2 -29.28 55.29 1.48
CA ALA A 2 -28.37 54.23 1.08
C ALA A 2 -28.47 53.14 2.16
N SER A 3 -29.05 51.99 1.80
CA SER A 3 -29.24 50.87 2.72
C SER A 3 -27.94 50.07 2.82
N THR A 4 -27.36 50.05 4.02
CA THR A 4 -26.30 49.12 4.41
C THR A 4 -26.92 47.75 4.68
N ALA A 5 -26.65 46.78 3.81
CA ALA A 5 -26.97 45.38 4.04
C ALA A 5 -25.99 44.79 5.07
N GLN A 6 -26.52 44.41 6.23
CA GLN A 6 -25.79 43.63 7.23
C GLN A 6 -25.59 42.20 6.71
N THR A 7 -24.34 41.80 6.54
CA THR A 7 -23.95 40.41 6.33
C THR A 7 -23.98 39.67 7.67
N ASN A 8 -24.95 38.76 7.82
CA ASN A 8 -25.03 37.82 8.93
C ASN A 8 -23.83 36.85 8.90
N ASN A 9 -22.83 37.10 9.74
CA ASN A 9 -21.82 36.11 10.09
C ASN A 9 -22.48 35.06 11.00
N SER A 10 -22.62 33.84 10.48
CA SER A 10 -22.98 32.67 11.27
C SER A 10 -21.88 32.40 12.30
N SER A 11 -22.23 32.60 13.57
CA SER A 11 -21.43 32.34 14.75
C SER A 11 -21.20 30.83 14.93
N GLY A 12 -20.13 30.31 14.34
CA GLY A 12 -19.53 29.06 14.79
C GLY A 12 -19.05 29.25 16.24
N SER A 13 -19.61 28.47 17.17
CA SER A 13 -19.28 28.54 18.59
C SER A 13 -17.79 28.26 18.83
N ALA A 14 -16.99 29.31 19.05
CA ALA A 14 -15.62 29.19 19.49
C ALA A 14 -15.63 28.68 20.94
N PHE A 15 -15.44 27.37 21.12
CA PHE A 15 -15.40 26.76 22.44
C PHE A 15 -14.02 26.98 23.06
N SER A 16 -13.97 27.68 24.20
CA SER A 16 -12.76 27.90 24.99
C SER A 16 -12.60 26.79 26.03
N LEU A 17 -12.31 25.56 25.58
CA LEU A 17 -11.63 24.62 26.48
C LEU A 17 -10.23 25.20 26.67
N GLY A 18 -9.75 25.33 27.91
CA GLY A 18 -8.47 25.99 28.22
C GLY A 18 -7.42 25.62 27.18
N SER A 19 -6.96 26.59 26.38
CA SER A 19 -6.47 26.33 25.02
C SER A 19 -5.42 25.22 24.97
N PHE A 20 -4.49 25.20 25.92
CA PHE A 20 -3.41 24.21 26.01
C PHE A 20 -3.78 22.86 26.66
N ALA A 21 -4.97 22.69 27.23
CA ALA A 21 -5.36 21.46 27.92
C ALA A 21 -5.47 20.26 26.96
N LEU A 22 -6.04 20.45 25.77
CA LEU A 22 -6.18 19.37 24.79
C LEU A 22 -4.82 18.80 24.32
N PRO A 23 -3.88 19.59 23.78
CA PRO A 23 -2.58 19.04 23.39
C PRO A 23 -1.82 18.44 24.58
N MET A 24 -2.01 18.98 25.80
CA MET A 24 -1.41 18.42 27.01
C MET A 24 -1.99 17.03 27.32
N VAL A 25 -3.32 16.87 27.30
CA VAL A 25 -3.98 15.56 27.50
C VAL A 25 -3.53 14.54 26.45
N LEU A 26 -3.40 14.94 25.19
CA LEU A 26 -2.88 14.07 24.13
C LEU A 26 -1.42 13.64 24.39
N THR A 27 -0.59 14.58 24.85
CA THR A 27 0.81 14.31 25.20
C THR A 27 0.94 13.41 26.43
N VAL A 28 0.09 13.60 27.44
CA VAL A 28 -0.02 12.69 28.59
C VAL A 28 -0.51 11.32 28.16
N GLY A 29 -1.47 11.23 27.23
CA GLY A 29 -1.92 9.97 26.65
C GLY A 29 -0.78 9.20 25.99
N LEU A 30 0.07 9.88 25.19
CA LEU A 30 1.30 9.30 24.64
C LEU A 30 2.25 8.80 25.74
N PHE A 31 2.43 9.59 26.80
CA PHE A 31 3.27 9.21 27.93
C PHE A 31 2.74 7.96 28.62
N LEU A 32 1.43 7.86 28.86
CA LEU A 32 0.81 6.67 29.44
C LEU A 32 0.96 5.44 28.54
N LEU A 33 0.78 5.60 27.21
CA LEU A 33 1.00 4.52 26.26
C LEU A 33 2.45 4.01 26.27
N SER A 34 3.42 4.88 26.60
CA SER A 34 4.83 4.48 26.68
C SER A 34 5.10 3.41 27.73
N PHE A 35 4.26 3.27 28.76
CA PHE A 35 4.40 2.25 29.83
C PHE A 35 3.72 0.93 29.51
N THR A 36 3.09 0.80 28.34
CA THR A 36 2.42 -0.45 27.96
C THR A 36 3.45 -1.54 27.64
N PRO A 37 3.15 -2.83 27.87
CA PRO A 37 4.09 -3.92 27.60
C PRO A 37 4.63 -3.93 26.16
N ARG A 38 3.79 -3.56 25.20
CA ARG A 38 4.16 -3.47 23.77
C ARG A 38 5.24 -2.43 23.48
N VAL A 39 5.24 -1.29 24.18
CA VAL A 39 6.25 -0.25 24.00
C VAL A 39 7.49 -0.57 24.82
N GLN A 40 7.30 -1.11 26.03
CA GLN A 40 8.39 -1.50 26.93
C GLN A 40 9.20 -2.71 26.44
N SER A 41 8.73 -3.44 25.43
CA SER A 41 9.46 -4.56 24.83
C SER A 41 10.68 -4.15 24.02
N SER A 42 10.80 -2.88 23.60
CA SER A 42 11.96 -2.37 22.87
C SER A 42 12.43 -1.03 23.46
N LEU A 43 13.71 -0.95 23.77
CA LEU A 43 14.34 0.28 24.26
C LEU A 43 14.22 1.41 23.23
N ALA A 44 14.34 1.09 21.94
CA ALA A 44 14.20 2.06 20.86
C ALA A 44 12.78 2.63 20.78
N LEU A 45 11.74 1.80 20.99
CA LEU A 45 10.36 2.27 21.07
C LEU A 45 10.17 3.25 22.24
N VAL A 46 10.67 2.90 23.43
CA VAL A 46 10.61 3.78 24.61
C VAL A 46 11.25 5.14 24.32
N TRP A 47 12.48 5.16 23.80
CA TRP A 47 13.16 6.41 23.45
C TRP A 47 12.44 7.19 22.36
N SER A 48 11.86 6.51 21.36
CA SER A 48 11.07 7.16 20.31
C SER A 48 9.86 7.91 20.88
N PHE A 49 9.14 7.28 21.82
CA PHE A 49 8.02 7.91 22.51
C PHE A 49 8.49 9.08 23.38
N TRP A 50 9.51 8.88 24.19
CA TRP A 50 9.99 9.89 25.13
C TRP A 50 10.58 11.11 24.43
N ALA A 51 11.29 10.91 23.31
CA ALA A 51 11.76 12.01 22.47
C ALA A 51 10.60 12.80 21.86
N ALA A 52 9.57 12.12 21.33
CA ALA A 52 8.38 12.78 20.79
C ALA A 52 7.62 13.57 21.87
N ILE A 53 7.44 12.97 23.06
CA ILE A 53 6.79 13.62 24.21
C ILE A 53 7.59 14.85 24.65
N LEU A 54 8.91 14.73 24.81
CA LEU A 54 9.77 15.84 25.20
C LEU A 54 9.68 16.98 24.19
N ALA A 55 9.72 16.68 22.89
CA ALA A 55 9.56 17.67 21.82
C ALA A 55 8.20 18.38 21.89
N LEU A 56 7.11 17.63 22.04
CA LEU A 56 5.75 18.19 22.17
C LEU A 56 5.60 19.04 23.43
N MET A 57 6.19 18.63 24.55
CA MET A 57 6.17 19.37 25.82
C MET A 57 6.95 20.68 25.73
N LEU A 58 8.16 20.64 25.18
CA LEU A 58 8.98 21.84 24.97
C LEU A 58 8.30 22.82 24.02
N TRP A 59 7.68 22.34 22.95
CA TRP A 59 6.95 23.18 22.00
C TRP A 59 5.69 23.79 22.64
N GLN A 60 4.93 23.02 23.42
CA GLN A 60 3.80 23.53 24.19
C GLN A 60 4.22 24.62 25.18
N ALA A 61 5.28 24.38 25.96
CA ALA A 61 5.81 25.35 26.91
C ALA A 61 6.24 26.64 26.21
N TYR A 62 6.91 26.52 25.07
CA TYR A 62 7.32 27.66 24.24
C TYR A 62 6.11 28.49 23.76
N LEU A 63 5.09 27.85 23.19
CA LEU A 63 3.88 28.55 22.73
C LEU A 63 3.09 29.17 23.88
N LEU A 64 3.03 28.52 25.03
CA LEU A 64 2.38 29.06 26.23
C LEU A 64 3.09 30.31 26.75
N LEU A 65 4.43 30.30 26.78
CA LEU A 65 5.22 31.48 27.14
C LEU A 65 5.03 32.61 26.13
N LEU A 66 4.99 32.30 24.84
CA LEU A 66 4.76 33.28 23.77
C LEU A 66 3.36 33.90 23.83
N SER A 67 2.33 33.07 24.04
CA SER A 67 0.94 33.47 24.20
C SER A 67 0.78 34.43 25.39
N LYS A 68 1.37 34.10 26.55
CA LYS A 68 1.37 34.98 27.74
C LYS A 68 2.09 36.30 27.49
N ARG A 69 3.22 36.30 26.77
CA ARG A 69 3.99 37.52 26.47
C ARG A 69 3.30 38.43 25.46
N ARG A 70 2.63 37.87 24.46
CA ARG A 70 2.04 38.61 23.33
C ARG A 70 0.53 38.79 23.41
N GLY A 71 -0.14 38.21 24.39
CA GLY A 71 -1.61 38.23 24.51
C GLY A 71 -2.31 37.51 23.35
N ILE A 72 -1.65 36.51 22.74
CA ILE A 72 -2.21 35.77 21.61
C ILE A 72 -3.10 34.65 22.16
N GLU A 73 -4.38 34.68 21.80
CA GLU A 73 -5.29 33.59 22.11
C GLU A 73 -5.21 32.48 21.06
N HIS A 74 -5.20 31.23 21.54
CA HIS A 74 -5.23 30.05 20.70
C HIS A 74 -6.60 29.39 20.84
N GLY A 75 -7.23 29.10 19.70
CA GLY A 75 -8.58 28.55 19.66
C GLY A 75 -8.66 27.27 18.83
N PHE A 76 -9.82 26.64 18.95
CA PHE A 76 -10.25 25.51 18.14
C PHE A 76 -11.49 25.86 17.34
N SER A 77 -11.60 25.31 16.13
CA SER A 77 -12.85 25.22 15.39
C SER A 77 -13.21 23.75 15.24
N ILE A 78 -14.43 23.36 15.60
CA ILE A 78 -14.89 21.98 15.46
C ILE A 78 -15.55 21.85 14.10
N VAL A 79 -14.96 21.03 13.22
CA VAL A 79 -15.52 20.77 11.89
C VAL A 79 -15.41 19.28 11.58
N VAL A 80 -16.56 18.67 11.32
CA VAL A 80 -16.66 17.25 10.95
C VAL A 80 -16.98 17.18 9.46
N HIS A 81 -15.99 16.81 8.65
CA HIS A 81 -16.19 16.55 7.23
C HIS A 81 -16.44 15.07 6.97
N SER A 82 -17.43 14.76 6.12
CA SER A 82 -17.75 13.40 5.68
C SER A 82 -16.57 12.65 5.10
N GLN A 83 -15.74 13.35 4.32
CA GLN A 83 -14.52 12.78 3.73
C GLN A 83 -13.58 12.15 4.76
N HIS A 84 -13.47 12.72 5.96
CA HIS A 84 -12.51 12.22 6.95
C HIS A 84 -13.03 11.02 7.73
N TYR A 85 -14.29 11.04 8.19
CA TYR A 85 -14.78 9.92 8.98
C TYR A 85 -15.12 8.71 8.12
N ILE A 86 -15.66 8.90 6.91
CA ILE A 86 -15.96 7.78 5.99
C ILE A 86 -14.65 7.08 5.60
N GLN A 87 -13.63 7.85 5.22
CA GLN A 87 -12.33 7.27 4.86
C GLN A 87 -11.68 6.57 6.06
N ALA A 88 -11.77 7.14 7.27
CA ALA A 88 -11.28 6.49 8.49
C ALA A 88 -12.01 5.16 8.78
N MET A 89 -13.34 5.12 8.64
CA MET A 89 -14.13 3.90 8.85
C MET A 89 -13.80 2.82 7.82
N VAL A 90 -13.67 3.20 6.55
CA VAL A 90 -13.31 2.27 5.47
C VAL A 90 -11.90 1.72 5.70
N GLN A 91 -10.92 2.57 5.98
CA GLN A 91 -9.55 2.12 6.28
C GLN A 91 -9.48 1.27 7.55
N PHE A 92 -10.26 1.61 8.59
CA PHE A 92 -10.37 0.78 9.79
C PHE A 92 -10.92 -0.61 9.48
N SER A 93 -11.91 -0.72 8.59
CA SER A 93 -12.42 -2.02 8.15
C SER A 93 -11.34 -2.85 7.45
N VAL A 94 -10.44 -2.22 6.69
CA VAL A 94 -9.27 -2.90 6.09
C VAL A 94 -8.36 -3.45 7.18
N TYR A 95 -8.05 -2.66 8.21
CA TYR A 95 -7.24 -3.14 9.34
C TYR A 95 -7.87 -4.30 10.10
N LEU A 96 -9.18 -4.25 10.33
CA LEU A 96 -9.90 -5.35 10.97
C LEU A 96 -9.84 -6.62 10.13
N TYR A 97 -10.13 -6.51 8.84
CA TYR A 97 -10.18 -7.65 7.94
C TYR A 97 -8.80 -8.27 7.72
N TRP A 98 -7.83 -7.46 7.31
CA TRP A 98 -6.47 -7.91 7.06
C TRP A 98 -5.78 -8.40 8.32
N GLY A 99 -5.95 -7.71 9.45
CA GLY A 99 -5.32 -8.10 10.71
C GLY A 99 -5.81 -9.42 11.28
N TYR A 100 -7.01 -9.87 10.88
CA TYR A 100 -7.50 -11.20 11.25
C TYR A 100 -6.61 -12.30 10.64
N PHE A 101 -6.13 -12.10 9.41
CA PHE A 101 -5.26 -13.04 8.70
C PHE A 101 -3.77 -12.77 8.92
N TRP A 102 -3.42 -11.54 9.33
CA TRP A 102 -2.05 -11.15 9.67
C TRP A 102 -1.98 -10.46 11.04
N GLN A 103 -1.74 -11.27 12.08
CA GLN A 103 -1.72 -10.82 13.48
C GLN A 103 -0.81 -9.61 13.78
N PRO A 104 0.36 -9.40 13.12
CA PRO A 104 1.20 -8.22 13.36
C PRO A 104 0.47 -6.87 13.19
N VAL A 105 -0.62 -6.84 12.41
CA VAL A 105 -1.48 -5.66 12.31
C VAL A 105 -2.10 -5.29 13.66
N TYR A 106 -2.60 -6.28 14.40
CA TYR A 106 -3.23 -6.07 15.70
C TYR A 106 -2.19 -5.70 16.77
N ASP A 107 -1.00 -6.30 16.72
CA ASP A 107 0.12 -5.94 17.60
C ASP A 107 0.58 -4.47 17.41
N HIS A 108 0.32 -3.91 16.24
CA HIS A 108 0.64 -2.51 15.90
C HIS A 108 -0.48 -1.52 16.20
N MET A 109 -1.70 -1.97 16.56
CA MET A 109 -2.82 -1.06 16.83
C MET A 109 -2.51 -0.05 17.96
N LEU A 110 -1.73 -0.45 18.96
CA LEU A 110 -1.30 0.44 20.04
C LEU A 110 -0.33 1.52 19.52
N LEU A 111 0.60 1.13 18.66
CA LEU A 111 1.53 2.06 18.01
C LEU A 111 0.79 2.98 17.03
N LEU A 112 -0.25 2.49 16.36
CA LEU A 112 -1.14 3.29 15.51
C LEU A 112 -1.91 4.32 16.33
N LEU A 113 -2.44 3.94 17.49
CA LEU A 113 -3.08 4.87 18.42
C LEU A 113 -2.11 5.97 18.88
N ALA A 114 -0.86 5.61 19.20
CA ALA A 114 0.16 6.59 19.54
C ALA A 114 0.41 7.58 18.39
N GLN A 115 0.50 7.09 17.15
CA GLN A 115 0.62 7.95 15.97
C GLN A 115 -0.56 8.91 15.81
N VAL A 116 -1.79 8.45 16.09
CA VAL A 116 -2.98 9.33 16.08
C VAL A 116 -2.89 10.42 17.15
N LEU A 117 -2.56 10.07 18.40
CA LEU A 117 -2.40 11.06 19.47
C LEU A 117 -1.32 12.09 19.14
N PHE A 118 -0.18 11.62 18.63
CA PHE A 118 0.90 12.48 18.17
C PHE A 118 0.45 13.41 17.05
N ALA A 119 -0.27 12.91 16.04
CA ALA A 119 -0.76 13.71 14.92
C ALA A 119 -1.70 14.84 15.36
N PHE A 120 -2.61 14.57 16.31
CA PHE A 120 -3.48 15.60 16.87
C PHE A 120 -2.68 16.65 17.67
N ALA A 121 -1.74 16.21 18.52
CA ALA A 121 -0.92 17.13 19.31
C ALA A 121 -0.02 17.99 18.41
N PHE A 122 0.76 17.34 17.54
CA PHE A 122 1.66 17.99 16.59
C PHE A 122 0.91 18.95 15.65
N GLY A 123 -0.21 18.51 15.05
CA GLY A 123 -1.02 19.34 14.16
C GLY A 123 -1.60 20.58 14.85
N THR A 124 -1.99 20.46 16.12
CA THR A 124 -2.47 21.60 16.93
C THR A 124 -1.36 22.63 17.13
N LEU A 125 -0.19 22.18 17.59
CA LEU A 125 0.95 23.07 17.86
C LEU A 125 1.49 23.72 16.58
N LEU A 126 1.49 22.98 15.47
CA LEU A 126 1.90 23.48 14.17
C LEU A 126 0.96 24.61 13.70
N ALA A 127 -0.36 24.43 13.79
CA ALA A 127 -1.33 25.45 13.38
C ALA A 127 -1.21 26.72 14.24
N TRP A 128 -1.06 26.57 15.55
CA TRP A 128 -0.90 27.70 16.48
C TRP A 128 0.41 28.44 16.31
N SER A 129 1.50 27.74 16.00
CA SER A 129 2.79 28.36 15.67
C SER A 129 2.69 29.28 14.46
N ARG A 130 1.69 29.08 13.60
CA ARG A 130 1.39 29.93 12.45
C ARG A 130 0.31 30.99 12.70
N GLY A 131 -0.14 31.13 13.96
CA GLY A 131 -1.22 32.05 14.32
C GLY A 131 -2.58 31.65 13.71
N ARG A 132 -2.78 30.38 13.37
CA ARG A 132 -4.04 29.86 12.82
C ARG A 132 -4.84 29.13 13.91
N VAL A 133 -6.16 29.15 13.78
CA VAL A 133 -7.06 28.32 14.58
C VAL A 133 -6.94 26.87 14.10
N TYR A 134 -6.78 25.92 15.02
CA TYR A 134 -6.73 24.50 14.67
C TYR A 134 -8.16 23.97 14.46
N THR A 135 -8.39 23.29 13.34
CA THR A 135 -9.66 22.64 13.06
C THR A 135 -9.68 21.23 13.64
N LEU A 136 -10.39 21.05 14.75
CA LEU A 136 -10.58 19.77 15.41
C LEU A 136 -11.65 18.95 14.65
N GLY A 137 -11.26 17.77 14.20
CA GLY A 137 -12.13 16.85 13.45
C GLY A 137 -11.40 15.54 13.14
N PHE A 138 -12.00 14.70 12.30
CA PHE A 138 -11.46 13.38 11.96
C PHE A 138 -10.21 13.41 11.06
N GLY A 139 -9.78 14.58 10.56
CA GLY A 139 -8.76 14.72 9.53
C GLY A 139 -7.42 13.99 9.78
N PRO A 140 -6.85 13.98 11.00
CA PRO A 140 -5.62 13.24 11.28
C PRO A 140 -5.73 11.72 11.14
N ILE A 141 -6.88 11.13 11.49
CA ILE A 141 -7.07 9.67 11.55
C ILE A 141 -6.85 9.00 10.19
N PRO A 142 -7.51 9.40 9.09
CA PRO A 142 -7.30 8.76 7.80
C PRO A 142 -5.91 9.03 7.21
N ILE A 143 -5.23 10.10 7.63
CA ILE A 143 -3.82 10.32 7.25
C ILE A 143 -2.95 9.24 7.89
N ILE A 144 -3.10 9.01 9.19
CA ILE A 144 -2.33 7.99 9.92
C ILE A 144 -2.64 6.59 9.43
N PHE A 145 -3.92 6.25 9.27
CA PHE A 145 -4.34 4.95 8.74
C PHE A 145 -3.83 4.75 7.31
N SER A 146 -3.97 5.75 6.44
CA SER A 146 -3.42 5.68 5.09
C SER A 146 -1.91 5.46 5.08
N THR A 147 -1.13 6.20 5.90
CA THR A 147 0.32 6.02 5.95
C THR A 147 0.70 4.60 6.38
N ASN A 148 0.07 4.07 7.43
CA ASN A 148 0.41 2.76 7.98
C ASN A 148 -0.14 1.58 7.17
N LEU A 149 -1.04 1.81 6.21
CA LEU A 149 -1.47 0.78 5.26
C LEU A 149 -0.40 0.48 4.19
N PHE A 150 0.64 1.31 4.09
CA PHE A 150 1.70 1.14 3.09
C PHE A 150 3.10 1.05 3.71
N LEU A 151 3.37 1.80 4.77
CA LEU A 151 4.70 1.85 5.37
C LEU A 151 4.67 2.08 6.87
N TRP A 152 5.42 1.22 7.55
CA TRP A 152 5.72 1.24 8.97
C TRP A 152 7.20 0.89 9.16
N PHE A 153 7.87 1.67 10.00
CA PHE A 153 9.22 1.38 10.44
C PHE A 153 9.21 0.24 11.46
N ARG A 154 10.27 -0.57 11.46
CA ARG A 154 10.51 -1.57 12.52
C ARG A 154 10.69 -0.87 13.86
N ASP A 155 10.46 -1.61 14.94
CA ASP A 155 10.50 -1.11 16.32
C ASP A 155 11.79 -0.32 16.64
N ASP A 156 12.94 -0.79 16.14
CA ASP A 156 14.25 -0.14 16.34
C ASP A 156 14.38 1.24 15.69
N TRP A 157 13.53 1.52 14.70
CA TRP A 157 13.54 2.74 13.89
C TRP A 157 12.24 3.53 14.03
N PHE A 158 11.42 3.23 15.03
CA PHE A 158 10.07 3.77 15.15
C PHE A 158 10.03 5.30 15.30
N TYR A 159 11.08 5.96 15.76
CA TYR A 159 11.17 7.42 15.78
C TYR A 159 10.99 8.03 14.37
N MET A 160 11.41 7.32 13.31
CA MET A 160 11.18 7.71 11.93
C MET A 160 9.69 7.72 11.57
N GLN A 161 8.87 6.90 12.24
CA GLN A 161 7.42 6.91 12.06
C GLN A 161 6.82 8.25 12.51
N PHE A 162 7.19 8.76 13.69
CA PHE A 162 6.76 10.08 14.15
C PHE A 162 7.29 11.19 13.25
N LEU A 163 8.53 11.07 12.77
CA LEU A 163 9.11 12.04 11.82
C LEU A 163 8.34 12.05 10.49
N MET A 164 8.01 10.88 9.95
CA MET A 164 7.23 10.75 8.72
C MET A 164 5.85 11.41 8.85
N ILE A 165 5.17 11.20 9.97
CA ILE A 165 3.90 11.89 10.27
C ILE A 165 4.11 13.39 10.35
N ALA A 166 5.11 13.85 11.11
CA ALA A 166 5.40 15.27 11.24
C ALA A 166 5.62 15.92 9.88
N VAL A 167 6.39 15.26 8.99
CA VAL A 167 6.63 15.72 7.62
C VAL A 167 5.36 15.75 6.78
N GLY A 168 4.47 14.76 6.89
CA GLY A 168 3.16 14.79 6.21
C GLY A 168 2.31 16.00 6.63
N PHE A 169 2.24 16.29 7.92
CA PHE A 169 1.52 17.46 8.44
C PHE A 169 2.18 18.79 8.07
N MET A 170 3.52 18.85 8.07
CA MET A 170 4.27 20.00 7.59
C MET A 170 4.01 20.23 6.09
N GLY A 171 4.02 19.17 5.28
CA GLY A 171 3.68 19.24 3.85
C GLY A 171 2.31 19.85 3.61
N LYS A 172 1.29 19.39 4.35
CA LYS A 172 -0.08 19.95 4.29
C LYS A 172 -0.14 21.44 4.63
N GLU A 173 0.68 21.89 5.58
CA GLU A 173 0.61 23.23 6.12
C GLU A 173 1.47 24.23 5.31
N TYR A 174 2.66 23.83 4.90
CA TYR A 174 3.61 24.69 4.18
C TYR A 174 3.51 24.58 2.66
N VAL A 175 3.20 23.42 2.11
CA VAL A 175 3.20 23.19 0.66
C VAL A 175 1.80 23.36 0.09
N ARG A 176 1.50 24.61 -0.26
CA ARG A 176 0.18 25.06 -0.71
C ARG A 176 0.27 25.88 -1.99
N TRP A 177 -0.78 25.82 -2.78
CA TRP A 177 -0.97 26.69 -3.95
C TRP A 177 -2.30 27.44 -3.87
N ASN A 178 -2.46 28.43 -4.74
CA ASN A 178 -3.74 29.10 -4.93
C ASN A 178 -4.52 28.40 -6.06
N ARG A 179 -5.63 27.77 -5.72
CA ARG A 179 -6.54 27.12 -6.68
C ARG A 179 -7.89 27.82 -6.57
N GLU A 180 -8.27 28.55 -7.63
CA GLU A 180 -9.54 29.29 -7.72
C GLU A 180 -9.77 30.28 -6.58
N GLY A 181 -8.74 31.04 -6.22
CA GLY A 181 -8.82 32.06 -5.17
C GLY A 181 -8.76 31.52 -3.74
N ARG A 182 -8.58 30.20 -3.54
CA ARG A 182 -8.40 29.59 -2.22
C ARG A 182 -7.02 28.94 -2.09
N SER A 183 -6.39 29.16 -0.93
CA SER A 183 -5.15 28.46 -0.56
C SER A 183 -5.47 27.03 -0.14
N VAL A 184 -5.04 26.06 -0.94
CA VAL A 184 -5.21 24.63 -0.66
C VAL A 184 -3.86 23.92 -0.72
N HIS A 185 -3.73 22.80 -0.02
CA HIS A 185 -2.52 21.98 -0.08
C HIS A 185 -2.42 21.29 -1.44
N ILE A 186 -1.18 21.08 -1.88
CA ILE A 186 -0.91 20.45 -3.18
C ILE A 186 -1.05 18.93 -3.06
N PHE A 187 -0.36 18.37 -2.07
CA PHE A 187 -0.20 16.93 -1.92
C PHE A 187 -1.18 16.34 -0.92
N ASN A 188 -1.63 15.11 -1.18
CA ASN A 188 -2.22 14.30 -0.14
C ASN A 188 -1.16 14.12 0.98
N PRO A 189 -1.46 14.49 2.25
CA PRO A 189 -0.48 14.46 3.33
C PRO A 189 0.19 13.10 3.55
N SER A 190 -0.57 11.99 3.45
CA SER A 190 0.00 10.65 3.62
C SER A 190 0.86 10.28 2.42
N ALA A 191 0.38 10.54 1.19
CA ALA A 191 1.13 10.27 -0.03
C ALA A 191 2.44 11.07 -0.12
N PHE A 192 2.44 12.34 0.30
CA PHE A 192 3.65 13.17 0.34
C PHE A 192 4.71 12.57 1.25
N ALA A 193 4.32 12.22 2.48
CA ALA A 193 5.23 11.61 3.45
C ALA A 193 5.73 10.25 2.95
N LEU A 194 4.83 9.40 2.46
CA LEU A 194 5.17 8.08 1.92
C LEU A 194 6.13 8.19 0.73
N GLY A 195 5.85 9.05 -0.25
CA GLY A 195 6.70 9.22 -1.43
C GLY A 195 8.09 9.75 -1.09
N LEU A 196 8.18 10.73 -0.18
CA LEU A 196 9.47 11.27 0.25
C LEU A 196 10.31 10.23 1.01
N PHE A 197 9.71 9.53 1.98
CA PHE A 197 10.42 8.51 2.74
C PHE A 197 10.78 7.30 1.86
N SER A 198 9.92 6.92 0.92
CA SER A 198 10.23 5.88 -0.08
C SER A 198 11.48 6.25 -0.88
N LEU A 199 11.58 7.48 -1.36
CA LEU A 199 12.76 7.96 -2.10
C LEU A 199 14.03 7.90 -1.24
N VAL A 200 13.94 8.34 0.02
CA VAL A 200 15.08 8.27 0.96
C VAL A 200 15.51 6.83 1.22
N LEU A 201 14.56 5.91 1.44
CA LEU A 201 14.84 4.49 1.70
C LEU A 201 15.48 3.80 0.48
N ILE A 202 15.05 4.15 -0.74
CA ILE A 202 15.64 3.66 -1.98
C ILE A 202 17.08 4.16 -2.12
N ILE A 203 17.29 5.48 -2.02
CA ILE A 203 18.61 6.10 -2.21
C ILE A 203 19.64 5.59 -1.18
N THR A 204 19.19 5.32 0.05
CA THR A 204 20.06 4.83 1.13
C THR A 204 20.15 3.31 1.22
N ASN A 205 19.46 2.58 0.33
CA ASN A 205 19.33 1.13 0.35
C ASN A 205 18.94 0.56 1.74
N SER A 206 17.98 1.23 2.41
CA SER A 206 17.61 0.95 3.80
C SER A 206 16.16 0.48 3.96
N THR A 207 15.60 -0.10 2.90
CA THR A 207 14.21 -0.62 2.90
C THR A 207 13.98 -1.68 3.99
N ASN A 208 15.02 -2.43 4.34
CA ASN A 208 15.01 -3.44 5.42
C ASN A 208 14.69 -2.85 6.81
N LEU A 209 14.85 -1.55 7.02
CA LEU A 209 14.46 -0.85 8.25
C LEU A 209 12.94 -0.77 8.43
N THR A 210 12.19 -1.07 7.37
CA THR A 210 10.74 -1.07 7.35
C THR A 210 10.20 -2.48 7.22
N TRP A 211 8.92 -2.60 7.52
CA TRP A 211 8.14 -3.79 7.23
C TRP A 211 7.32 -3.60 5.93
N ALA A 212 7.62 -2.59 5.11
CA ALA A 212 6.87 -2.27 3.89
C ALA A 212 6.82 -3.43 2.86
N PRO A 213 7.91 -4.20 2.63
CA PRO A 213 7.84 -5.39 1.77
C PRO A 213 6.79 -6.38 2.26
N LEU A 214 6.79 -6.65 3.58
CA LEU A 214 5.83 -7.58 4.19
C LEU A 214 4.40 -7.04 4.18
N ILE A 215 4.16 -5.72 4.29
CA ILE A 215 2.80 -5.20 4.10
C ILE A 215 2.34 -5.48 2.68
N SER A 216 3.18 -5.15 1.70
CA SER A 216 2.79 -5.23 0.29
C SER A 216 2.47 -6.66 -0.11
N SER A 217 3.23 -7.65 0.37
CA SER A 217 2.99 -9.06 0.07
C SER A 217 1.86 -9.66 0.93
N ASN A 218 1.75 -9.33 2.21
CA ASN A 218 0.80 -9.99 3.10
C ASN A 218 -0.65 -9.47 3.03
N LEU A 219 -0.93 -8.43 2.24
CA LEU A 219 -2.32 -8.03 1.97
C LEU A 219 -3.11 -9.15 1.29
N THR A 220 -2.43 -9.97 0.48
CA THR A 220 -3.05 -11.09 -0.24
C THR A 220 -3.41 -12.25 0.68
N LEU A 221 -2.84 -12.35 1.89
CA LEU A 221 -3.19 -13.35 2.92
C LEU A 221 -4.70 -13.39 3.22
N ALA A 222 -5.36 -12.23 3.12
CA ALA A 222 -6.78 -12.13 3.37
C ALA A 222 -7.56 -12.69 2.15
N PRO A 223 -8.44 -13.70 2.33
CA PRO A 223 -9.19 -14.27 1.24
C PRO A 223 -10.06 -13.21 0.57
N ASN A 224 -10.26 -13.27 -0.74
CA ASN A 224 -11.13 -12.33 -1.46
C ASN A 224 -10.78 -10.84 -1.21
N ILE A 225 -9.48 -10.52 -1.05
CA ILE A 225 -9.05 -9.16 -0.73
C ILE A 225 -9.43 -8.18 -1.83
N TYR A 226 -9.40 -8.57 -3.11
CA TYR A 226 -9.77 -7.67 -4.20
C TYR A 226 -11.25 -7.33 -4.13
N LEU A 227 -12.11 -8.32 -3.93
CA LEU A 227 -13.54 -8.10 -3.72
C LEU A 227 -13.82 -7.21 -2.50
N PHE A 228 -13.13 -7.46 -1.38
CA PHE A 228 -13.28 -6.65 -0.17
C PHE A 228 -12.86 -5.18 -0.41
N LEU A 229 -11.68 -4.97 -0.99
CA LEU A 229 -11.17 -3.63 -1.31
C LEU A 229 -12.04 -2.93 -2.36
N PHE A 230 -12.63 -3.67 -3.29
CA PHE A 230 -13.56 -3.15 -4.27
C PHE A 230 -14.84 -2.63 -3.58
N PHE A 231 -15.45 -3.40 -2.67
CA PHE A 231 -16.62 -2.93 -1.92
C PHE A 231 -16.31 -1.74 -1.00
N ALA A 232 -15.18 -1.78 -0.29
CA ALA A 232 -14.66 -0.66 0.49
C ALA A 232 -14.49 0.60 -0.39
N GLY A 233 -13.94 0.41 -1.59
CA GLY A 233 -13.79 1.43 -2.62
C GLY A 233 -15.11 1.99 -3.12
N LEU A 234 -16.13 1.16 -3.35
CA LEU A 234 -17.45 1.61 -3.79
C LEU A 234 -18.11 2.57 -2.79
N VAL A 235 -17.89 2.37 -1.48
CA VAL A 235 -18.34 3.32 -0.45
C VAL A 235 -17.70 4.69 -0.68
N VAL A 236 -16.37 4.74 -0.83
CA VAL A 236 -15.62 5.98 -1.09
C VAL A 236 -16.04 6.62 -2.42
N MET A 237 -16.21 5.82 -3.47
CA MET A 237 -16.68 6.26 -4.79
C MET A 237 -18.08 6.88 -4.73
N HIS A 238 -18.99 6.30 -3.96
CA HIS A 238 -20.34 6.81 -3.78
C HIS A 238 -20.34 8.21 -3.16
N PHE A 239 -19.62 8.40 -2.06
CA PHE A 239 -19.63 9.66 -1.32
C PHE A 239 -18.81 10.78 -1.97
N PHE A 240 -17.74 10.44 -2.70
CA PHE A 240 -16.79 11.45 -3.21
C PHE A 240 -16.74 11.58 -4.73
N SER A 241 -17.50 10.76 -5.46
CA SER A 241 -17.56 10.79 -6.93
C SER A 241 -16.19 10.65 -7.59
N ILE A 242 -15.37 9.70 -7.10
CA ILE A 242 -14.01 9.44 -7.56
C ILE A 242 -13.89 8.19 -8.45
N THR A 243 -15.02 7.62 -8.86
CA THR A 243 -15.11 6.42 -9.71
C THR A 243 -14.29 6.53 -10.99
N LEU A 244 -14.31 7.69 -11.65
CA LEU A 244 -13.55 7.89 -12.89
C LEU A 244 -12.03 7.86 -12.68
N VAL A 245 -11.54 8.20 -11.48
CA VAL A 245 -10.11 8.11 -11.16
C VAL A 245 -9.72 6.64 -10.97
N ALA A 246 -10.43 5.93 -10.10
CA ALA A 246 -10.14 4.53 -9.81
C ALA A 246 -10.36 3.62 -11.03
N GLY A 247 -11.48 3.80 -11.73
CA GLY A 247 -11.86 3.00 -12.89
C GLY A 247 -10.91 3.19 -14.07
N SER A 248 -10.50 4.42 -14.40
CA SER A 248 -9.55 4.64 -15.51
C SER A 248 -8.14 4.16 -15.16
N ALA A 249 -7.71 4.31 -13.91
CA ALA A 249 -6.45 3.74 -13.42
C ALA A 249 -6.41 2.23 -13.59
N ALA A 250 -7.45 1.55 -13.12
CA ALA A 250 -7.53 0.11 -13.21
C ALA A 250 -7.62 -0.35 -14.68
N LEU A 251 -8.46 0.27 -15.52
CA LEU A 251 -8.54 -0.05 -16.95
C LEU A 251 -7.18 0.05 -17.66
N VAL A 252 -6.41 1.10 -17.35
CA VAL A 252 -5.05 1.24 -17.90
C VAL A 252 -4.15 0.12 -17.42
N LEU A 253 -4.12 -0.18 -16.12
CA LEU A 253 -3.26 -1.23 -15.56
C LEU A 253 -3.59 -2.63 -16.11
N PHE A 254 -4.88 -2.99 -16.15
CA PHE A 254 -5.32 -4.24 -16.76
C PHE A 254 -5.01 -4.29 -18.25
N GLY A 255 -5.29 -3.20 -18.97
CA GLY A 255 -5.00 -3.10 -20.40
C GLY A 255 -3.51 -3.24 -20.70
N SER A 256 -2.64 -2.57 -19.94
CA SER A 256 -1.19 -2.64 -20.12
C SER A 256 -0.62 -4.00 -19.70
N SER A 257 -1.10 -4.59 -18.60
CA SER A 257 -0.71 -5.94 -18.17
C SER A 257 -1.10 -6.99 -19.20
N ALA A 258 -2.33 -6.93 -19.71
CA ALA A 258 -2.81 -7.85 -20.73
C ALA A 258 -2.02 -7.70 -22.04
N LEU A 259 -1.78 -6.46 -22.49
CA LEU A 259 -0.94 -6.20 -23.67
C LEU A 259 0.47 -6.78 -23.48
N TYR A 260 1.10 -6.54 -22.34
CA TYR A 260 2.43 -7.09 -22.04
C TYR A 260 2.43 -8.62 -22.11
N SER A 261 1.43 -9.26 -21.50
CA SER A 261 1.30 -10.73 -21.47
C SER A 261 1.11 -11.32 -22.88
N ILE A 262 0.32 -10.65 -23.72
CA ILE A 262 0.13 -11.05 -25.13
C ILE A 262 1.45 -10.99 -25.92
N PHE A 263 2.30 -10.00 -25.65
CA PHE A 263 3.56 -9.82 -26.36
C PHE A 263 4.72 -10.67 -25.84
N ASN A 264 4.77 -10.94 -24.52
CA ASN A 264 5.92 -11.63 -23.90
C ASN A 264 5.62 -13.08 -23.48
N GLY A 265 4.35 -13.52 -23.50
CA GLY A 265 3.94 -14.85 -23.07
C GLY A 265 3.89 -15.03 -21.54
N VAL A 266 4.44 -14.09 -20.77
CA VAL A 266 4.44 -14.10 -19.30
C VAL A 266 3.71 -12.88 -18.70
N PRO A 267 3.11 -13.01 -17.51
CA PRO A 267 2.50 -11.88 -16.82
C PRO A 267 3.48 -10.75 -16.51
N TYR A 268 3.00 -9.52 -16.56
CA TYR A 268 3.82 -8.35 -16.22
C TYR A 268 4.11 -8.26 -14.71
N PHE A 269 3.06 -8.38 -13.91
CA PHE A 269 3.13 -8.51 -12.47
C PHE A 269 3.12 -9.99 -12.10
N LEU A 270 3.84 -10.36 -11.03
CA LEU A 270 4.11 -11.75 -10.66
C LEU A 270 2.85 -12.56 -10.36
N ASP A 271 2.08 -12.14 -9.35
CA ASP A 271 1.05 -12.95 -8.68
C ASP A 271 -0.38 -12.48 -8.99
N SER A 272 -0.53 -11.41 -9.77
CA SER A 272 -1.83 -10.77 -10.01
C SER A 272 -1.76 -9.80 -11.17
N GLU A 273 -2.89 -9.49 -11.81
CA GLU A 273 -2.94 -8.47 -12.87
C GLU A 273 -2.76 -7.03 -12.33
N ILE A 274 -3.11 -6.82 -11.06
CA ILE A 274 -2.82 -5.60 -10.30
C ILE A 274 -2.44 -6.06 -8.89
N PRO A 275 -1.24 -5.72 -8.39
CA PRO A 275 -0.87 -6.05 -7.02
C PRO A 275 -1.88 -5.51 -6.01
N ALA A 276 -2.25 -6.30 -5.00
CA ALA A 276 -3.29 -5.93 -4.03
C ALA A 276 -3.04 -4.57 -3.36
N ALA A 277 -1.76 -4.24 -3.12
CA ALA A 277 -1.38 -2.94 -2.55
C ALA A 277 -1.56 -1.76 -3.53
N VAL A 278 -1.38 -1.98 -4.84
CA VAL A 278 -1.74 -0.98 -5.88
C VAL A 278 -3.27 -0.82 -5.92
N PHE A 279 -4.00 -1.93 -5.84
CA PHE A 279 -5.46 -1.94 -5.77
C PHE A 279 -6.01 -1.23 -4.52
N LEU A 280 -5.33 -1.34 -3.39
CA LEU A 280 -5.60 -0.54 -2.19
C LEU A 280 -5.36 0.95 -2.45
N GLY A 281 -4.23 1.29 -3.08
CA GLY A 281 -3.84 2.66 -3.41
C GLY A 281 -4.86 3.38 -4.31
N LEU A 282 -5.32 2.71 -5.37
CA LEU A 282 -6.29 3.30 -6.31
C LEU A 282 -7.67 3.54 -5.69
N HIS A 283 -8.03 2.83 -4.61
CA HIS A 283 -9.30 3.02 -3.91
C HIS A 283 -9.22 3.97 -2.72
N LEU A 284 -8.09 4.00 -1.98
CA LEU A 284 -8.01 4.68 -0.68
C LEU A 284 -6.89 5.72 -0.53
N LEU A 285 -5.94 5.81 -1.47
CA LEU A 285 -4.82 6.76 -1.43
C LEU A 285 -4.96 7.88 -2.48
N VAL A 286 -5.26 7.53 -3.72
CA VAL A 286 -5.36 8.46 -4.86
C VAL A 286 -6.68 9.25 -4.84
N THR A 287 -7.61 8.85 -3.97
CA THR A 287 -9.03 9.19 -4.03
C THR A 287 -9.41 10.40 -3.20
N ASP A 288 -8.44 11.14 -2.64
CA ASP A 288 -8.70 12.38 -1.91
C ASP A 288 -9.18 13.49 -2.86
N PRO A 289 -10.44 13.95 -2.74
CA PRO A 289 -11.02 14.96 -3.63
C PRO A 289 -10.32 16.31 -3.57
N SER A 290 -9.62 16.59 -2.46
CA SER A 290 -8.91 17.85 -2.27
C SER A 290 -7.66 17.94 -3.15
N THR A 291 -7.07 16.79 -3.50
CA THR A 291 -5.82 16.67 -4.26
C THR A 291 -5.99 16.04 -5.64
N SER A 292 -7.23 15.93 -6.13
CA SER A 292 -7.56 15.44 -7.47
C SER A 292 -8.18 16.53 -8.36
N PRO A 293 -8.27 16.31 -9.68
CA PRO A 293 -9.06 17.16 -10.57
C PRO A 293 -10.54 17.13 -10.22
N ARG A 294 -11.26 18.20 -10.55
CA ARG A 294 -12.70 18.32 -10.26
C ARG A 294 -13.58 17.89 -11.43
N THR A 295 -13.13 18.08 -12.66
CA THR A 295 -13.88 17.76 -13.87
C THR A 295 -13.89 16.25 -14.13
N PRO A 296 -14.98 15.68 -14.71
CA PRO A 296 -15.03 14.26 -15.07
C PRO A 296 -13.88 13.83 -15.98
N LEU A 297 -13.61 14.58 -17.06
CA LEU A 297 -12.49 14.29 -17.96
C LEU A 297 -11.14 14.40 -17.24
N GLY A 298 -10.97 15.40 -16.37
CA GLY A 298 -9.74 15.54 -15.57
C GLY A 298 -9.52 14.36 -14.63
N LYS A 299 -10.58 13.84 -14.00
CA LYS A 299 -10.51 12.63 -13.17
C LYS A 299 -10.10 11.41 -13.97
N MET A 300 -10.66 11.25 -15.17
CA MET A 300 -10.30 10.15 -16.08
C MET A 300 -8.83 10.20 -16.50
N ILE A 301 -8.34 11.39 -16.92
CA ILE A 301 -6.93 11.60 -17.29
C ILE A 301 -6.01 11.33 -16.09
N PHE A 302 -6.35 11.87 -14.92
CA PHE A 302 -5.56 11.68 -13.70
C PHE A 302 -5.46 10.23 -13.27
N GLY A 303 -6.57 9.48 -13.31
CA GLY A 303 -6.55 8.05 -13.07
C GLY A 303 -5.74 7.27 -14.12
N GLY A 304 -5.89 7.61 -15.41
CA GLY A 304 -5.11 6.97 -16.46
C GLY A 304 -3.61 7.21 -16.31
N LEU A 305 -3.20 8.44 -15.95
CA LEU A 305 -1.81 8.77 -15.64
C LEU A 305 -1.29 8.04 -14.39
N TYR A 306 -2.14 7.77 -13.40
CA TYR A 306 -1.78 6.89 -12.29
C TYR A 306 -1.50 5.47 -12.75
N GLY A 307 -2.38 4.89 -13.58
CA GLY A 307 -2.14 3.56 -14.14
C GLY A 307 -0.85 3.48 -14.95
N ILE A 308 -0.62 4.44 -15.85
CA ILE A 308 0.64 4.54 -16.62
C ILE A 308 1.83 4.72 -15.68
N GLY A 309 1.70 5.60 -14.69
CA GLY A 309 2.78 5.93 -13.77
C GLY A 309 3.21 4.75 -12.91
N VAL A 310 2.26 3.98 -12.38
CA VAL A 310 2.54 2.75 -11.62
C VAL A 310 3.20 1.71 -12.53
N PHE A 311 2.65 1.47 -13.72
CA PHE A 311 3.23 0.53 -14.68
C PHE A 311 4.66 0.93 -15.07
N ALA A 312 4.89 2.18 -15.44
CA ALA A 312 6.23 2.66 -15.80
C ALA A 312 7.21 2.60 -14.61
N LEU A 313 6.78 3.01 -13.42
CA LEU A 313 7.63 2.99 -12.23
C LEU A 313 8.00 1.57 -11.80
N TYR A 314 7.11 0.59 -11.97
CA TYR A 314 7.44 -0.81 -11.69
C TYR A 314 8.65 -1.26 -12.53
N THR A 315 8.63 -1.04 -13.84
CA THR A 315 9.78 -1.35 -14.72
C THR A 315 11.01 -0.51 -14.36
N ILE A 316 10.86 0.79 -14.12
CA ILE A 316 12.01 1.65 -13.79
C ILE A 316 12.69 1.17 -12.51
N LEU A 317 11.92 0.86 -11.46
CA LEU A 317 12.47 0.39 -10.20
C LEU A 317 13.19 -0.95 -10.37
N ASP A 318 12.59 -1.89 -11.12
CA ASP A 318 13.19 -3.20 -11.44
C ASP A 318 14.54 -3.02 -12.16
N LEU A 319 14.63 -2.12 -13.16
CA LEU A 319 15.86 -1.81 -13.89
C LEU A 319 16.98 -1.23 -12.99
N PHE A 320 16.62 -0.54 -11.91
CA PHE A 320 17.59 -0.01 -10.94
C PHE A 320 17.83 -0.95 -9.75
N GLY A 321 17.27 -2.17 -9.77
CA GLY A 321 17.35 -3.12 -8.65
C GLY A 321 16.67 -2.62 -7.37
N ALA A 322 15.78 -1.63 -7.48
CA ALA A 322 15.06 -1.05 -6.37
C ALA A 322 13.75 -1.84 -6.12
N PRO A 323 13.28 -1.93 -4.87
CA PRO A 323 12.05 -2.67 -4.58
C PRO A 323 10.84 -2.09 -5.34
N THR A 324 10.22 -2.91 -6.20
CA THR A 324 9.18 -2.47 -7.13
C THR A 324 7.90 -2.01 -6.45
N PHE A 325 7.63 -2.46 -5.21
CA PHE A 325 6.44 -2.07 -4.45
C PHE A 325 6.35 -0.55 -4.13
N TYR A 326 7.43 0.22 -4.32
CA TYR A 326 7.40 1.67 -4.15
C TYR A 326 6.71 2.43 -5.29
N ASP A 327 6.46 1.77 -6.43
CA ASP A 327 5.76 2.28 -7.61
C ASP A 327 4.53 3.15 -7.28
N LYS A 328 3.63 2.59 -6.48
CA LYS A 328 2.39 3.22 -6.01
C LYS A 328 2.61 4.41 -5.09
N LEU A 329 3.72 4.45 -4.34
CA LEU A 329 4.00 5.50 -3.36
C LEU A 329 4.67 6.72 -4.02
N LEU A 330 5.55 6.48 -4.99
CA LEU A 330 6.25 7.54 -5.73
C LEU A 330 5.35 8.24 -6.75
N CYS A 331 4.38 7.52 -7.33
CA CYS A 331 3.50 8.06 -8.37
C CYS A 331 2.59 9.20 -7.87
N VAL A 332 2.00 9.06 -6.66
CA VAL A 332 0.93 9.95 -6.21
C VAL A 332 1.37 11.41 -6.02
N PRO A 333 2.52 11.73 -5.39
CA PRO A 333 2.97 13.11 -5.30
C PRO A 333 3.24 13.74 -6.67
N LEU A 334 3.81 12.99 -7.62
CA LEU A 334 4.04 13.47 -8.99
C LEU A 334 2.73 13.84 -9.68
N LEU A 335 1.70 13.01 -9.50
CA LEU A 335 0.36 13.30 -10.01
C LEU A 335 -0.27 14.51 -9.33
N ASN A 336 -0.15 14.66 -8.01
CA ASN A 336 -0.70 15.82 -7.31
C ASN A 336 -0.16 17.15 -7.89
N LEU A 337 1.12 17.19 -8.30
CA LEU A 337 1.70 18.35 -8.98
C LEU A 337 1.09 18.63 -10.36
N SER A 338 0.61 17.59 -11.04
CA SER A 338 0.01 17.70 -12.38
C SER A 338 -1.43 18.22 -12.38
N VAL A 339 -2.12 18.28 -11.23
CA VAL A 339 -3.57 18.57 -11.15
C VAL A 339 -3.96 19.90 -11.80
N ILE A 340 -3.21 20.98 -11.54
CA ILE A 340 -3.50 22.28 -12.16
C ILE A 340 -3.22 22.27 -13.68
N ALA A 341 -2.23 21.49 -14.13
CA ALA A 341 -1.95 21.36 -15.57
C ALA A 341 -3.07 20.59 -16.28
N ILE A 342 -3.55 19.50 -15.67
CA ILE A 342 -4.70 18.72 -16.15
C ILE A 342 -5.96 19.59 -16.18
N ASP A 343 -6.28 20.30 -15.09
CA ASP A 343 -7.44 21.20 -15.03
C ASP A 343 -7.37 22.28 -16.13
N ARG A 344 -6.19 22.83 -16.41
CA ARG A 344 -5.99 23.81 -17.50
C ARG A 344 -6.17 23.18 -18.89
N ALA A 345 -5.56 22.03 -19.14
CA ALA A 345 -5.66 21.33 -20.42
C ALA A 345 -7.12 20.92 -20.71
N VAL A 346 -7.84 20.44 -19.70
CA VAL A 346 -9.25 20.10 -19.84
C VAL A 346 -10.09 21.34 -20.16
N ARG A 347 -9.84 22.48 -19.49
CA ARG A 347 -10.56 23.74 -19.77
C ARG A 347 -10.34 24.31 -21.17
N SER A 348 -9.23 23.97 -21.84
CA SER A 348 -9.01 24.38 -23.24
C SER A 348 -9.88 23.63 -24.25
N ILE A 349 -10.60 22.59 -23.82
CA ILE A 349 -11.49 21.81 -24.69
C ILE A 349 -12.87 22.47 -24.70
N ASN A 350 -13.30 23.00 -25.85
CA ASN A 350 -14.56 23.73 -26.01
C ASN A 350 -15.82 22.84 -26.17
N SER A 351 -15.71 21.52 -26.00
CA SER A 351 -16.83 20.58 -26.18
C SER A 351 -17.38 20.10 -24.84
N GLU A 352 -18.63 20.48 -24.52
CA GLU A 352 -19.31 20.04 -23.30
C GLU A 352 -19.49 18.51 -23.21
N ALA A 353 -19.60 17.82 -24.34
CA ALA A 353 -19.73 16.36 -24.38
C ALA A 353 -18.44 15.66 -23.92
N TRP A 354 -17.28 16.13 -24.38
CA TRP A 354 -15.99 15.58 -23.97
C TRP A 354 -15.63 15.93 -22.52
N LEU A 355 -15.98 17.14 -22.06
CA LEU A 355 -15.70 17.59 -20.70
C LEU A 355 -16.41 16.76 -19.62
N ASN A 356 -17.67 16.39 -19.89
CA ASN A 356 -18.50 15.66 -18.95
C ASN A 356 -18.38 14.14 -19.08
N VAL A 357 -17.62 13.65 -20.07
CA VAL A 357 -17.56 12.26 -20.53
C VAL A 357 -18.89 11.79 -21.10
N TRP A 358 -20.00 12.04 -20.39
CA TRP A 358 -21.38 11.75 -20.77
C TRP A 358 -22.22 13.03 -20.78
N ASN A 359 -23.38 12.98 -21.43
CA ASN A 359 -24.34 14.08 -21.39
C ASN A 359 -24.95 14.20 -19.97
N PRO A 360 -24.82 15.36 -19.27
CA PRO A 360 -25.34 15.54 -17.91
C PRO A 360 -26.85 15.27 -17.77
N ASN A 361 -27.60 15.51 -18.86
CA ASN A 361 -29.05 15.36 -18.88
C ASN A 361 -29.51 13.90 -18.89
N TRP A 362 -28.64 12.96 -19.27
CA TRP A 362 -29.00 11.53 -19.33
C TRP A 362 -29.27 10.91 -17.96
N PHE A 363 -28.63 11.41 -16.90
CA PHE A 363 -28.67 10.75 -15.58
C PHE A 363 -29.18 11.66 -14.47
N GLY A 364 -29.84 12.78 -14.79
CA GLY A 364 -30.48 13.65 -13.80
C GLY A 364 -29.56 14.08 -12.66
N GLY A 365 -28.28 14.36 -12.95
CA GLY A 365 -27.27 14.72 -11.94
C GLY A 365 -26.64 13.53 -11.18
N ARG A 366 -27.00 12.28 -11.49
CA ARG A 366 -26.45 11.05 -10.90
C ARG A 366 -25.41 10.35 -11.78
N ALA A 367 -24.64 11.11 -12.56
CA ALA A 367 -23.63 10.55 -13.48
C ALA A 367 -22.63 9.61 -12.79
N ASN A 368 -22.25 9.91 -11.53
CA ASN A 368 -21.35 9.03 -10.77
C ASN A 368 -21.92 7.62 -10.54
N LEU A 369 -23.22 7.48 -10.28
CA LEU A 369 -23.83 6.14 -10.10
C LEU A 369 -23.76 5.31 -11.38
N ALA A 370 -23.86 5.98 -12.53
CA ALA A 370 -23.77 5.29 -13.80
C ALA A 370 -22.31 4.89 -14.11
N HIS A 371 -21.33 5.74 -13.81
CA HIS A 371 -19.91 5.34 -13.82
C HIS A 371 -19.63 4.17 -12.86
N MET A 372 -20.23 4.18 -11.66
CA MET A 372 -20.10 3.07 -10.71
C MET A 372 -20.71 1.79 -11.26
N SER A 373 -21.86 1.88 -11.93
CA SER A 373 -22.51 0.71 -12.55
C SER A 373 -21.64 0.10 -13.64
N VAL A 374 -21.02 0.93 -14.48
CA VAL A 374 -20.04 0.49 -15.48
C VAL A 374 -18.82 -0.14 -14.79
N TRP A 375 -18.29 0.48 -13.75
CA TRP A 375 -17.15 -0.04 -13.00
C TRP A 375 -17.46 -1.40 -12.33
N ILE A 376 -18.65 -1.56 -11.77
CA ILE A 376 -19.16 -2.83 -11.22
C ILE A 376 -19.25 -3.89 -12.32
N ALA A 377 -19.78 -3.54 -13.49
CA ALA A 377 -19.85 -4.48 -14.61
C ALA A 377 -18.45 -4.91 -15.08
N VAL A 378 -17.51 -3.96 -15.21
CA VAL A 378 -16.11 -4.26 -15.58
C VAL A 378 -15.45 -5.17 -14.55
N PHE A 379 -15.57 -4.84 -13.26
CA PHE A 379 -14.99 -5.67 -12.20
C PHE A 379 -15.63 -7.06 -12.13
N ALA A 380 -16.95 -7.17 -12.31
CA ALA A 380 -17.65 -8.44 -12.35
C ALA A 380 -17.17 -9.31 -13.52
N ILE A 381 -17.01 -8.73 -14.72
CA ILE A 381 -16.46 -9.44 -15.88
C ILE A 381 -15.05 -9.95 -15.57
N MET A 382 -14.17 -9.10 -15.03
CA MET A 382 -12.81 -9.50 -14.66
C MET A 382 -12.78 -10.62 -13.62
N SER A 383 -13.69 -10.55 -12.63
CA SER A 383 -13.83 -11.59 -11.62
C SER A 383 -14.29 -12.93 -12.21
N MET A 384 -15.23 -12.91 -13.17
CA MET A 384 -15.65 -14.11 -13.90
C MET A 384 -14.52 -14.76 -14.71
N PHE A 385 -13.54 -13.98 -15.16
CA PHE A 385 -12.34 -14.47 -15.85
C PHE A 385 -11.17 -14.78 -14.90
N ASN A 386 -11.40 -14.87 -13.58
CA ASN A 386 -10.37 -15.13 -12.56
C ASN A 386 -9.20 -14.12 -12.57
N LYS A 387 -9.41 -12.92 -13.10
CA LYS A 387 -8.39 -11.85 -13.17
C LYS A 387 -8.27 -11.01 -11.88
N THR A 388 -8.91 -11.45 -10.80
CA THR A 388 -8.96 -10.75 -9.50
C THR A 388 -8.57 -11.70 -8.36
N ASP A 389 -9.54 -12.25 -7.61
CA ASP A 389 -9.31 -13.19 -6.51
C ASP A 389 -9.13 -14.66 -6.98
N GLY A 390 -9.04 -14.90 -8.29
CA GLY A 390 -8.84 -16.23 -8.88
C GLY A 390 -7.37 -16.62 -8.98
N GLN A 391 -7.10 -17.89 -9.34
CA GLN A 391 -5.73 -18.37 -9.55
C GLN A 391 -5.08 -17.62 -10.72
N HIS A 392 -3.89 -17.07 -10.48
CA HIS A 392 -3.08 -16.42 -11.50
C HIS A 392 -2.09 -17.41 -12.10
N ALA A 393 -1.74 -17.24 -13.38
CA ALA A 393 -0.76 -18.11 -14.04
C ALA A 393 0.60 -18.07 -13.31
N GLY A 394 1.01 -16.87 -12.87
CA GLY A 394 2.24 -16.68 -12.13
C GLY A 394 2.25 -17.24 -10.70
N ASP A 395 1.13 -17.76 -10.18
CA ASP A 395 1.10 -18.49 -8.90
C ASP A 395 1.67 -19.91 -9.02
N SER A 396 1.82 -20.43 -10.24
CA SER A 396 2.40 -21.74 -10.50
C SER A 396 3.90 -21.61 -10.71
N LEU A 397 4.69 -22.24 -9.84
CA LEU A 397 6.14 -22.35 -10.07
C LEU A 397 6.44 -23.15 -11.37
N PRO A 398 5.77 -24.28 -11.66
CA PRO A 398 5.94 -24.98 -12.94
C PRO A 398 5.71 -24.11 -14.17
N PHE A 399 4.78 -23.15 -14.13
CA PHE A 399 4.59 -22.18 -15.22
C PHE A 399 5.86 -21.35 -15.49
N TRP A 400 6.59 -20.94 -14.46
CA TRP A 400 7.84 -20.18 -14.61
C TRP A 400 9.01 -21.05 -15.07
N GLU A 401 9.08 -22.32 -14.61
CA GLU A 401 10.04 -23.30 -15.13
C GLU A 401 9.86 -23.52 -16.63
N GLU A 402 8.62 -23.76 -17.08
CA GLU A 402 8.27 -23.95 -18.49
C GLU A 402 8.55 -22.68 -19.30
N SER A 403 8.12 -21.51 -18.81
CA SER A 403 8.36 -20.23 -19.49
C SER A 403 9.85 -19.91 -19.63
N CYS A 404 10.66 -20.25 -18.63
CA CYS A 404 12.12 -20.09 -18.68
C CYS A 404 12.75 -21.06 -19.69
N ALA A 405 12.31 -22.34 -19.70
CA ALA A 405 12.76 -23.32 -20.68
C ALA A 405 12.41 -22.93 -22.12
N GLU A 406 11.27 -22.29 -22.35
CA GLU A 406 10.86 -21.71 -23.63
C GLU A 406 11.61 -20.42 -24.00
N SER A 407 12.54 -19.96 -23.15
CA SER A 407 13.31 -18.72 -23.35
C SER A 407 12.43 -17.47 -23.48
N LEU A 408 11.28 -17.45 -22.79
CA LEU A 408 10.43 -16.26 -22.75
C LEU A 408 11.14 -15.12 -22.01
N ASN A 409 10.92 -13.89 -22.49
CA ASN A 409 11.63 -12.72 -22.00
C ASN A 409 11.36 -12.47 -20.50
N GLY A 410 12.42 -12.43 -19.71
CA GLY A 410 12.36 -12.21 -18.25
C GLY A 410 11.84 -13.39 -17.43
N ALA A 411 11.49 -14.53 -18.04
CA ALA A 411 10.93 -15.67 -17.33
C ALA A 411 11.92 -16.30 -16.33
N CYS A 412 13.17 -16.48 -16.74
CA CYS A 412 14.21 -17.06 -15.88
C CYS A 412 14.56 -16.16 -14.69
N ASP A 413 14.63 -14.84 -14.89
CA ASP A 413 14.84 -13.88 -13.80
C ASP A 413 13.70 -13.96 -12.76
N ARG A 414 12.45 -14.12 -13.22
CA ARG A 414 11.29 -14.31 -12.35
C ARG A 414 11.31 -15.65 -11.64
N LEU A 415 11.73 -16.73 -12.30
CA LEU A 415 11.88 -18.05 -11.69
C LEU A 415 12.86 -17.99 -10.50
N LEU A 416 14.06 -17.44 -10.71
CA LEU A 416 15.07 -17.28 -9.66
C LEU A 416 14.56 -16.42 -8.49
N LEU A 417 13.80 -15.35 -8.79
CA LEU A 417 13.20 -14.50 -7.76
C LEU A 417 12.16 -15.26 -6.91
N ILE A 418 11.31 -16.06 -7.55
CA ILE A 418 10.25 -16.83 -6.88
C ILE A 418 10.86 -17.94 -6.02
N GLU A 419 11.78 -18.73 -6.59
CA GLU A 419 12.51 -19.75 -5.82
C GLU A 419 13.29 -19.13 -4.65
N GLY A 420 13.93 -17.97 -4.87
CA GLY A 420 14.60 -17.19 -3.82
C GLY A 420 13.66 -16.82 -2.69
N THR A 421 12.43 -16.40 -3.02
CA THR A 421 11.39 -16.09 -2.03
C THR A 421 10.99 -17.34 -1.26
N TYR A 422 10.76 -18.47 -1.92
CA TYR A 422 10.39 -19.71 -1.25
C TYR A 422 11.52 -20.30 -0.39
N CYS A 423 12.77 -20.22 -0.85
CA CYS A 423 13.92 -20.63 -0.07
C CYS A 423 14.06 -19.80 1.21
N ASN A 424 13.86 -18.48 1.13
CA ASN A 424 13.81 -17.61 2.32
C ASN A 424 12.67 -17.98 3.29
N ASP A 425 11.55 -18.46 2.77
CA ASP A 425 10.44 -19.02 3.54
C ASP A 425 10.71 -20.46 4.06
N ASN A 426 11.93 -20.98 3.87
CA ASN A 426 12.39 -22.32 4.24
C ASN A 426 11.75 -23.47 3.44
N ALA A 427 11.40 -23.24 2.16
CA ALA A 427 11.13 -24.33 1.24
C ALA A 427 12.48 -24.95 0.82
N ALA A 428 12.76 -26.11 1.38
CA ALA A 428 14.05 -26.79 1.23
C ALA A 428 14.30 -27.24 -0.20
N TRP A 429 13.23 -27.61 -0.91
CA TRP A 429 13.26 -27.90 -2.35
C TRP A 429 13.74 -26.69 -3.16
N ALA A 430 13.13 -25.51 -2.95
CA ALA A 430 13.49 -24.30 -3.69
C ALA A 430 14.95 -23.87 -3.42
N CYS A 431 15.43 -24.03 -2.19
CA CYS A 431 16.85 -23.82 -1.89
C CYS A 431 17.76 -24.78 -2.68
N ASN A 432 17.38 -26.05 -2.87
CA ASN A 432 18.17 -26.97 -3.67
C ASN A 432 18.22 -26.55 -5.16
N GLU A 433 17.08 -26.17 -5.73
CA GLU A 433 17.00 -25.75 -7.14
C GLU A 433 17.81 -24.47 -7.41
N LEU A 434 17.74 -23.46 -6.54
CA LEU A 434 18.62 -22.28 -6.62
C LEU A 434 20.10 -22.68 -6.62
N GLY A 435 20.47 -23.61 -5.74
CA GLY A 435 21.84 -24.13 -5.69
C GLY A 435 22.26 -24.74 -7.03
N ILE A 436 21.36 -25.49 -7.68
CA ILE A 436 21.58 -26.08 -9.00
C ILE A 436 21.78 -24.98 -10.05
N HIS A 437 20.89 -23.99 -10.11
CA HIS A 437 20.97 -22.89 -11.08
C HIS A 437 22.30 -22.13 -10.99
N TYR A 438 22.73 -21.77 -9.77
CA TYR A 438 24.00 -21.06 -9.54
C TYR A 438 25.24 -21.93 -9.76
N ARG A 439 25.15 -23.26 -9.62
CA ARG A 439 26.27 -24.17 -9.92
C ARG A 439 26.39 -24.42 -11.42
N GLN A 440 25.27 -24.65 -12.09
CA GLN A 440 25.20 -25.03 -13.49
C GLN A 440 25.42 -23.84 -14.43
N GLY A 441 24.91 -22.66 -14.07
CA GLY A 441 25.08 -21.44 -14.83
C GLY A 441 24.32 -21.37 -16.15
N GLU A 442 23.22 -22.12 -16.28
CA GLU A 442 22.40 -22.13 -17.50
C GLU A 442 21.53 -20.87 -17.62
N ILE A 443 20.93 -20.43 -16.51
CA ILE A 443 20.00 -19.29 -16.48
C ILE A 443 20.49 -18.12 -15.63
N THR A 444 21.68 -18.26 -15.02
CA THR A 444 22.34 -17.23 -14.21
C THR A 444 23.86 -17.37 -14.32
N GLU A 445 24.63 -16.38 -13.85
CA GLU A 445 26.08 -16.51 -13.79
C GLU A 445 26.48 -17.53 -12.73
N ILE A 446 27.49 -18.36 -13.05
CA ILE A 446 28.01 -19.37 -12.11
C ILE A 446 28.52 -18.66 -10.86
N ASN A 447 27.97 -19.04 -9.70
CA ASN A 447 28.40 -18.55 -8.39
C ASN A 447 28.46 -19.72 -7.41
N THR A 448 29.66 -20.27 -7.24
CA THR A 448 29.90 -21.45 -6.40
C THR A 448 29.64 -21.19 -4.92
N GLU A 449 29.86 -19.95 -4.44
CA GLU A 449 29.60 -19.57 -3.06
C GLU A 449 28.09 -19.50 -2.76
N LEU A 450 27.31 -18.85 -3.63
CA LEU A 450 25.86 -18.83 -3.51
C LEU A 450 25.28 -20.24 -3.63
N ALA A 451 25.74 -21.03 -4.60
CA ALA A 451 25.32 -22.41 -4.75
C ALA A 451 25.56 -23.22 -3.47
N PHE A 452 26.76 -23.12 -2.89
CA PHE A 452 27.10 -23.77 -1.62
C PHE A 452 26.15 -23.33 -0.49
N ASN A 453 25.90 -22.03 -0.34
CA ASN A 453 25.02 -21.50 0.71
C ASN A 453 23.59 -22.05 0.58
N TYR A 454 23.04 -22.06 -0.63
CA TYR A 454 21.69 -22.58 -0.87
C TYR A 454 21.60 -24.10 -0.64
N PHE A 455 22.59 -24.88 -1.08
CA PHE A 455 22.65 -26.31 -0.77
C PHE A 455 22.82 -26.57 0.74
N SER A 456 23.59 -25.74 1.44
CA SER A 456 23.76 -25.79 2.90
C SER A 456 22.41 -25.59 3.59
N GLN A 457 21.67 -24.55 3.21
CA GLN A 457 20.35 -24.27 3.75
C GLN A 457 19.35 -25.41 3.46
N ALA A 458 19.32 -25.94 2.23
CA ALA A 458 18.49 -27.09 1.89
C ALA A 458 18.84 -28.33 2.75
N CYS A 459 20.12 -28.56 3.01
CA CYS A 459 20.59 -29.66 3.86
C CYS A 459 20.22 -29.47 5.34
N GLU A 460 20.35 -28.26 5.88
CA GLU A 460 19.90 -27.91 7.24
C GLU A 460 18.40 -28.13 7.43
N LEU A 461 17.62 -27.85 6.37
CA LEU A 461 16.19 -28.15 6.27
C LEU A 461 15.90 -29.63 5.99
N LYS A 462 16.91 -30.51 6.08
CA LYS A 462 16.83 -31.97 5.93
C LYS A 462 16.35 -32.42 4.54
N PHE A 463 16.67 -31.66 3.50
CA PHE A 463 16.46 -32.06 2.11
C PHE A 463 17.66 -32.87 1.61
N LYS A 464 17.41 -34.13 1.24
CA LYS A 464 18.45 -35.12 0.95
C LYS A 464 19.34 -34.68 -0.21
N SER A 465 18.74 -34.20 -1.30
CA SER A 465 19.48 -33.72 -2.48
C SER A 465 20.42 -32.56 -2.15
N GLY A 466 19.98 -31.62 -1.30
CA GLY A 466 20.82 -30.51 -0.85
C GLY A 466 22.10 -31.02 -0.17
N CYS A 467 21.98 -31.97 0.75
CA CYS A 467 23.15 -32.59 1.39
C CYS A 467 24.05 -33.33 0.40
N LEU A 468 23.49 -34.04 -0.58
CA LEU A 468 24.29 -34.77 -1.57
C LEU A 468 25.03 -33.82 -2.53
N ASN A 469 24.39 -32.71 -2.91
CA ASN A 469 25.01 -31.67 -3.73
C ASN A 469 26.16 -30.95 -3.00
N LEU A 470 26.14 -30.86 -1.67
CA LEU A 470 27.28 -30.35 -0.88
C LEU A 470 28.49 -31.30 -0.91
N LEU A 471 28.26 -32.61 -0.96
CA LEU A 471 29.32 -33.61 -0.87
C LEU A 471 30.08 -33.81 -2.19
N ASN A 472 29.49 -33.41 -3.32
CA ASN A 472 30.08 -33.61 -4.63
C ASN A 472 29.76 -32.42 -5.55
N GLU A 473 30.80 -31.68 -5.93
CA GLU A 473 30.70 -30.50 -6.79
C GLU A 473 30.34 -30.84 -8.24
N ASP A 474 30.64 -32.06 -8.71
CA ASP A 474 30.37 -32.52 -10.08
C ASP A 474 28.95 -33.07 -10.27
N ARG A 475 28.13 -33.09 -9.20
CA ARG A 475 26.75 -33.60 -9.25
C ARG A 475 25.73 -32.48 -9.10
N LEU A 476 24.65 -32.61 -9.88
CA LEU A 476 23.44 -31.83 -9.78
C LEU A 476 22.29 -32.81 -9.54
N ILE A 477 21.85 -32.91 -8.28
CA ILE A 477 20.79 -33.81 -7.85
C ILE A 477 19.57 -32.97 -7.50
N ALA A 478 18.47 -33.19 -8.23
CA ALA A 478 17.15 -32.69 -7.89
C ALA A 478 16.27 -33.83 -7.35
N ASP A 479 15.31 -33.51 -6.50
CA ASP A 479 14.29 -34.45 -5.98
C ASP A 479 12.91 -33.75 -6.04
N LEU A 480 11.82 -34.49 -5.86
CA LEU A 480 10.47 -33.89 -5.78
C LEU A 480 10.30 -33.04 -4.51
N PRO A 481 9.47 -31.96 -4.56
CA PRO A 481 9.11 -31.20 -3.37
C PRO A 481 8.43 -32.09 -2.32
N LYS A 482 8.75 -31.87 -1.04
CA LYS A 482 8.06 -32.54 0.06
C LYS A 482 6.76 -31.83 0.39
N GLU A 483 5.93 -32.49 1.18
CA GLU A 483 4.65 -31.92 1.66
C GLU A 483 4.83 -30.53 2.33
N LEU A 484 5.88 -30.34 3.14
CA LEU A 484 6.15 -29.04 3.76
C LEU A 484 6.52 -27.97 2.72
N ASP A 485 7.30 -28.34 1.70
CA ASP A 485 7.65 -27.43 0.60
C ASP A 485 6.38 -27.03 -0.16
N LEU A 486 5.50 -27.98 -0.47
CA LEU A 486 4.20 -27.70 -1.12
C LEU A 486 3.32 -26.79 -0.28
N ARG A 487 3.29 -26.93 1.06
CA ARG A 487 2.55 -26.03 1.96
C ARG A 487 3.10 -24.60 1.96
N LEU A 488 4.36 -24.40 1.57
CA LEU A 488 5.01 -23.09 1.44
C LEU A 488 4.79 -22.50 0.04
N MET A 489 5.00 -23.30 -0.99
CA MET A 489 4.94 -22.85 -2.39
C MET A 489 3.51 -22.66 -2.91
N LEU A 490 2.55 -23.46 -2.43
CA LEU A 490 1.15 -23.39 -2.91
C LEU A 490 0.29 -22.37 -2.14
N ARG A 491 0.89 -21.42 -1.42
CA ARG A 491 0.16 -20.39 -0.65
C ARG A 491 -0.47 -19.32 -1.56
N GLN A 492 -1.46 -19.71 -2.36
CA GLN A 492 -2.30 -18.77 -3.11
C GLN A 492 -3.00 -17.81 -2.16
N GLY A 493 -2.90 -16.50 -2.44
CA GLY A 493 -3.44 -15.47 -1.56
C GLY A 493 -3.00 -15.67 -0.12
N GLY A 494 -1.75 -16.11 0.09
CA GLY A 494 -1.14 -16.24 1.39
C GLY A 494 -1.74 -17.25 2.38
N LYS A 495 -2.78 -18.01 2.00
CA LYS A 495 -3.44 -18.94 2.93
C LYS A 495 -2.43 -19.89 3.58
N ASN A 496 -2.42 -19.92 4.91
CA ASN A 496 -1.63 -20.91 5.64
C ASN A 496 -2.22 -22.30 5.36
N LEU A 497 -1.40 -23.17 4.75
CA LEU A 497 -1.82 -24.51 4.39
C LEU A 497 -1.46 -25.55 5.45
N ILE A 498 -1.02 -25.19 6.66
CA ILE A 498 -0.58 -26.16 7.70
C ILE A 498 -1.67 -27.16 8.10
N ASP A 499 -2.93 -26.77 8.11
CA ASP A 499 -4.03 -27.67 8.51
C ASP A 499 -4.68 -28.39 7.31
N LEU A 500 -4.24 -28.10 6.09
CA LEU A 500 -4.79 -28.73 4.89
C LEU A 500 -4.41 -30.23 4.86
N PRO A 501 -5.37 -31.15 4.63
CA PRO A 501 -5.06 -32.57 4.45
C PRO A 501 -4.11 -32.78 3.27
N ALA A 502 -3.26 -33.80 3.36
CA ALA A 502 -2.30 -34.11 2.29
C ALA A 502 -3.00 -34.38 0.94
N SER A 503 -4.13 -35.09 0.91
CA SER A 503 -4.89 -35.33 -0.33
C SER A 503 -5.25 -34.03 -1.06
N ASP A 504 -5.72 -33.04 -0.30
CA ASP A 504 -6.19 -31.77 -0.83
C ASP A 504 -5.01 -30.88 -1.23
N LEU A 505 -3.88 -31.02 -0.53
CA LEU A 505 -2.62 -30.36 -0.91
C LEU A 505 -2.09 -30.88 -2.24
N TYR A 506 -2.13 -32.19 -2.48
CA TYR A 506 -1.73 -32.79 -3.75
C TYR A 506 -2.71 -32.46 -4.88
N ALA A 507 -4.03 -32.43 -4.60
CA ALA A 507 -5.02 -31.90 -5.53
C ALA A 507 -4.69 -30.47 -5.95
N LYS A 508 -4.38 -29.61 -4.98
CA LYS A 508 -3.93 -28.25 -5.25
C LYS A 508 -2.62 -28.19 -6.02
N ALA A 509 -1.66 -29.05 -5.73
CA ALA A 509 -0.41 -29.12 -6.49
C ALA A 509 -0.68 -29.48 -7.96
N CYS A 510 -1.59 -30.42 -8.22
CA CYS A 510 -2.02 -30.77 -9.56
C CYS A 510 -2.71 -29.58 -10.28
N ASP A 511 -3.56 -28.83 -9.59
CA ASP A 511 -4.17 -27.59 -10.12
C ASP A 511 -3.12 -26.50 -10.45
N HIS A 512 -1.92 -26.58 -9.88
CA HIS A 512 -0.76 -25.74 -10.18
C HIS A 512 0.20 -26.37 -11.20
N ASN A 513 -0.22 -27.40 -11.92
CA ASN A 513 0.55 -28.11 -12.95
C ASN A 513 1.78 -28.88 -12.42
N TRP A 514 1.80 -29.25 -11.14
CA TRP A 514 2.81 -30.20 -10.65
C TRP A 514 2.45 -31.62 -11.13
N SER A 515 3.11 -32.06 -12.20
CA SER A 515 2.86 -33.35 -12.87
C SER A 515 2.85 -34.55 -11.91
N PHE A 516 3.85 -34.63 -11.03
CA PHE A 516 3.97 -35.73 -10.07
C PHE A 516 2.75 -35.83 -9.13
N ALA A 517 2.12 -34.70 -8.80
CA ALA A 517 0.95 -34.68 -7.92
C ALA A 517 -0.31 -35.14 -8.66
N CYS A 518 -0.45 -34.76 -9.94
CA CYS A 518 -1.52 -35.28 -10.80
C CYS A 518 -1.44 -36.81 -10.97
N ASP A 519 -0.23 -37.33 -11.17
CA ASP A 519 0.00 -38.78 -11.31
C ASP A 519 -0.37 -39.53 -10.03
N GLU A 520 -0.02 -38.99 -8.86
CA GLU A 520 -0.34 -39.62 -7.57
C GLU A 520 -1.87 -39.68 -7.32
N LEU A 521 -2.61 -38.63 -7.69
CA LEU A 521 -4.07 -38.60 -7.58
C LEU A 521 -4.73 -39.60 -8.53
N ASN A 522 -4.22 -39.71 -9.75
CA ASN A 522 -4.70 -40.67 -10.73
C ASN A 522 -4.53 -42.11 -10.22
N ILE A 523 -3.37 -42.44 -9.64
CA ILE A 523 -3.11 -43.77 -9.05
C ILE A 523 -4.06 -44.05 -7.88
N LYS A 524 -4.28 -43.08 -6.98
CA LYS A 524 -5.21 -43.23 -5.84
C LYS A 524 -6.67 -43.35 -6.27
N SER A 525 -7.06 -42.80 -7.42
CA SER A 525 -8.43 -42.95 -7.96
C SER A 525 -8.72 -44.32 -8.57
N GLN A 526 -7.68 -45.09 -8.90
CA GLN A 526 -7.78 -46.42 -9.50
C GLN A 526 -7.73 -47.57 -8.48
N LEU A 527 -7.38 -47.27 -7.23
CA LEU A 527 -7.35 -48.18 -6.08
C LEU A 527 -8.63 -48.01 -5.25
#